data_AF-A0A954DJH6-F1
#
_entry.id   AF-A0A954DJH6-F1
#
_cell.length_a   1.000
_cell.length_b   1.000
_cell.length_c   1.000
_cell.angle_alpha   90.00
_cell.angle_beta   90.00
_cell.angle_gamma   90.00
#
_symmetry.space_group_name_H-M   'P 1'
#
loop_
_entity.id
_entity.type
_entity.pdbx_description
1 polymer ?
#
loop_
_entity_poly.entity_id
_entity_poly.type
_entity_poly.pdbx_seq_one_letter_code
_entity_poly.pdbx_strand_id
1 'polypeptide(L)'
;ILAGANQKNNRDPEMGLGSADVRAALETLREGGWASRVESPGARVRKWRHHFESQLGVSDDERAVLVELLLRGPQAPGALKPRVARLGCNAEAHAIERILESLSQRTPPLVEQLPRAPRERDERWQHLLGPRACQDETSSHAHVHHHETPSVASHESPQAAPHDSDIHERLAKLEHQIHELSARLDRLEGNAAE
;
A
#
# COMPACT_ATOMS: atom_id res chain seq x y z
N ILE A 1 15.16 10.75 -0.24
CA ILE A 1 13.95 9.98 0.17
C ILE A 1 12.75 10.91 0.24
N LEU A 2 12.71 11.91 1.13
CA LEU A 2 11.61 12.90 1.22
C LEU A 2 11.21 13.51 -0.14
N ALA A 3 12.17 14.13 -0.83
CA ALA A 3 11.92 14.72 -2.16
C ALA A 3 11.51 13.68 -3.22
N GLY A 4 11.86 12.40 -3.02
CA GLY A 4 11.46 11.31 -3.90
C GLY A 4 10.03 10.82 -3.62
N ALA A 5 9.62 10.79 -2.36
CA ALA A 5 8.26 10.43 -1.97
C ALA A 5 7.25 11.49 -2.46
N ASN A 6 7.60 12.77 -2.34
CA ASN A 6 6.74 13.91 -2.69
C ASN A 6 6.94 14.39 -4.15
N GLN A 7 7.28 13.50 -5.08
CA GLN A 7 7.41 13.89 -6.49
C GLN A 7 6.03 14.08 -7.12
N LYS A 8 5.87 15.15 -7.92
CA LYS A 8 4.66 15.38 -8.73
C LYS A 8 4.49 14.42 -9.89
N ASN A 9 5.60 13.87 -10.37
CA ASN A 9 5.61 12.90 -11.45
C ASN A 9 5.84 11.50 -10.89
N ASN A 10 5.33 10.52 -11.61
CA ASN A 10 5.53 9.11 -11.27
C ASN A 10 5.03 8.69 -9.88
N ARG A 11 4.06 9.42 -9.33
CA ARG A 11 3.35 9.11 -8.09
C ARG A 11 1.86 9.21 -8.33
N ASP A 12 1.12 8.26 -7.81
CA ASP A 12 -0.34 8.30 -7.77
C ASP A 12 -0.81 7.51 -6.53
N PRO A 13 -1.32 8.19 -5.49
CA PRO A 13 -1.55 9.64 -5.39
C PRO A 13 -0.27 10.47 -5.18
N GLU A 14 -0.33 11.78 -5.48
CA GLU A 14 0.71 12.73 -5.05
C GLU A 14 0.69 12.86 -3.52
N MET A 15 1.86 12.76 -2.89
CA MET A 15 2.00 12.82 -1.43
C MET A 15 2.66 14.11 -0.95
N GLY A 16 2.25 14.57 0.23
CA GLY A 16 2.82 15.72 0.93
C GLY A 16 3.43 15.34 2.29
N LEU A 17 4.33 14.35 2.32
CA LEU A 17 4.87 13.83 3.58
C LEU A 17 5.81 14.81 4.28
N GLY A 18 5.78 14.83 5.61
CA GLY A 18 6.73 15.55 6.45
C GLY A 18 8.04 14.79 6.67
N SER A 19 9.08 15.50 7.12
CA SER A 19 10.37 14.85 7.43
C SER A 19 10.28 13.88 8.62
N ALA A 20 9.32 14.10 9.54
CA ALA A 20 9.06 13.23 10.67
C ALA A 20 8.44 11.90 10.22
N ASP A 21 7.42 11.96 9.35
CA ASP A 21 6.71 10.78 8.83
C ASP A 21 7.64 9.87 8.05
N VAL A 22 8.46 10.46 7.16
CA VAL A 22 9.44 9.69 6.37
C VAL A 22 10.48 9.03 7.28
N ARG A 23 10.89 9.69 8.37
CA ARG A 23 11.84 9.11 9.33
C ARG A 23 11.22 7.96 10.10
N ALA A 24 9.99 8.13 10.60
CA ALA A 24 9.25 7.09 11.30
C ALA A 24 9.07 5.85 10.39
N ALA A 25 8.62 6.05 9.15
CA ALA A 25 8.47 4.98 8.17
C ALA A 25 9.79 4.25 7.88
N LEU A 26 10.92 4.96 7.76
CA LEU A 26 12.23 4.34 7.56
C LEU A 26 12.69 3.51 8.75
N GLU A 27 12.39 3.92 9.99
CA GLU A 27 12.69 3.10 11.16
C GLU A 27 11.83 1.84 11.21
N THR A 28 10.53 1.94 10.91
CA THR A 28 9.66 0.75 10.82
C THR A 28 10.14 -0.22 9.74
N LEU A 29 10.53 0.29 8.57
CA LEU A 29 11.12 -0.53 7.51
C LEU A 29 12.47 -1.14 7.91
N ARG A 30 13.25 -0.43 8.74
CA ARG A 30 14.52 -0.96 9.28
C ARG A 30 14.29 -2.11 10.23
N GLU A 31 13.35 -1.95 11.15
CA GLU A 31 12.97 -2.97 12.14
C GLU A 31 12.40 -4.21 11.45
N GLY A 32 11.60 -4.03 10.39
CA GLY A 32 11.12 -5.11 9.54
C GLY A 32 12.15 -5.68 8.55
N GLY A 33 13.40 -5.21 8.56
CA GLY A 33 14.47 -5.72 7.69
C GLY A 33 14.37 -5.32 6.20
N TRP A 34 13.41 -4.46 5.83
CA TRP A 34 13.21 -3.95 4.47
C TRP A 34 14.22 -2.88 4.07
N ALA A 35 14.79 -2.17 5.06
CA ALA A 35 15.78 -1.14 4.83
C ALA A 35 16.92 -1.22 5.83
N SER A 36 18.09 -0.70 5.45
CA SER A 36 19.23 -0.55 6.35
C SER A 36 19.93 0.78 6.13
N ARG A 37 20.58 1.27 7.19
CA ARG A 37 21.43 2.45 7.09
C ARG A 37 22.76 2.03 6.46
N VAL A 38 23.18 2.78 5.47
CA VAL A 38 24.50 2.62 4.86
C VAL A 38 25.45 3.53 5.62
N GLU A 39 26.26 2.93 6.48
CA GLU A 39 27.33 3.62 7.17
C GLU A 39 28.53 3.70 6.23
N SER A 40 29.08 4.90 6.09
CA SER A 40 30.29 5.13 5.31
C SER A 40 31.17 6.05 6.13
N PRO A 41 32.41 5.65 6.45
CA PRO A 41 33.34 6.48 7.22
C PRO A 41 33.45 7.87 6.58
N GLY A 42 33.22 8.92 7.36
CA GLY A 42 33.27 10.32 6.90
C GLY A 42 32.04 10.82 6.14
N ALA A 43 30.98 10.03 5.97
CA ALA A 43 29.75 10.50 5.32
C ALA A 43 28.97 11.46 6.22
N ARG A 44 28.77 12.68 5.73
CA ARG A 44 27.98 13.73 6.41
C ARG A 44 26.47 13.51 6.35
N VAL A 45 26.00 12.65 5.44
CA VAL A 45 24.58 12.41 5.18
C VAL A 45 24.27 10.93 5.35
N ARG A 46 23.23 10.64 6.14
CA ARG A 46 22.73 9.27 6.31
C ARG A 46 22.13 8.77 5.00
N LYS A 47 22.66 7.65 4.51
CA LYS A 47 22.14 6.95 3.33
C LYS A 47 21.38 5.70 3.78
N TRP A 48 20.40 5.30 2.98
CA TRP A 48 19.59 4.10 3.21
C TRP A 48 19.66 3.20 1.99
N ARG A 49 19.59 1.89 2.23
CA ARG A 49 19.51 0.83 1.22
C ARG A 49 18.25 0.02 1.47
N HIS A 50 17.52 -0.33 0.41
CA HIS A 50 16.42 -1.30 0.48
C HIS A 50 16.95 -2.73 0.33
N HIS A 51 16.19 -3.68 0.86
CA HIS A 51 16.41 -5.12 0.74
C HIS A 51 15.20 -5.80 0.08
N PHE A 52 14.51 -5.08 -0.80
CA PHE A 52 13.23 -5.48 -1.38
C PHE A 52 13.30 -6.86 -2.08
N GLU A 53 14.37 -7.10 -2.82
CA GLU A 53 14.63 -8.29 -3.62
C GLU A 53 14.88 -9.50 -2.73
N SER A 54 15.69 -9.34 -1.69
CA SER A 54 16.00 -10.43 -0.75
C SER A 54 14.84 -10.74 0.18
N GLN A 55 14.03 -9.74 0.55
CA GLN A 55 12.83 -9.95 1.38
C GLN A 55 11.72 -10.69 0.64
N LEU A 56 11.53 -10.41 -0.67
CA LEU A 56 10.47 -11.02 -1.47
C LEU A 56 10.93 -12.20 -2.34
N GLY A 57 12.23 -12.43 -2.45
CA GLY A 57 12.79 -13.44 -3.37
C GLY A 57 12.40 -13.16 -4.83
N VAL A 58 12.51 -11.90 -5.23
CA VAL A 58 12.13 -11.43 -6.58
C VAL A 58 13.38 -11.04 -7.38
N SER A 59 13.32 -11.30 -8.68
CA SER A 59 14.27 -10.81 -9.67
C SER A 59 14.20 -9.30 -9.86
N ASP A 60 15.21 -8.73 -10.53
CA ASP A 60 15.26 -7.29 -10.86
C ASP A 60 14.06 -6.84 -11.72
N ASP A 61 13.62 -7.69 -12.64
CA ASP A 61 12.47 -7.43 -13.51
C ASP A 61 11.14 -7.48 -12.73
N GLU A 62 10.94 -8.51 -11.89
CA GLU A 62 9.79 -8.59 -10.99
C GLU A 62 9.76 -7.40 -10.02
N ARG A 63 10.91 -6.99 -9.46
CA ARG A 63 11.03 -5.79 -8.62
C ARG A 63 10.58 -4.56 -9.37
N ALA A 64 11.01 -4.37 -10.62
CA ALA A 64 10.64 -3.20 -11.42
C ALA A 64 9.12 -3.09 -11.59
N VAL A 65 8.44 -4.21 -11.89
CA VAL A 65 6.98 -4.28 -12.01
C VAL A 65 6.30 -3.95 -10.68
N LEU A 66 6.75 -4.58 -9.58
CA LEU A 66 6.17 -4.35 -8.25
C LEU A 66 6.35 -2.91 -7.77
N VAL A 67 7.53 -2.31 -7.99
CA VAL A 67 7.80 -0.91 -7.62
C VAL A 67 6.89 0.04 -8.40
N GLU A 68 6.67 -0.20 -9.68
CA GLU A 68 5.78 0.65 -10.48
C GLU A 68 4.32 0.56 -9.98
N LEU A 69 3.85 -0.63 -9.61
CA LEU A 69 2.53 -0.82 -9.01
C LEU A 69 2.43 -0.17 -7.62
N LEU A 70 3.48 -0.25 -6.79
CA LEU A 70 3.52 0.39 -5.47
C LEU A 70 3.46 1.92 -5.55
N LEU A 71 4.05 2.52 -6.57
CA LEU A 71 4.17 3.97 -6.69
C LEU A 71 2.95 4.63 -7.34
N ARG A 72 2.15 3.88 -8.10
CA ARG A 72 1.00 4.44 -8.84
C ARG A 72 -0.28 3.61 -8.80
N GLY A 73 -0.31 2.58 -7.97
CA GLY A 73 -1.47 1.70 -7.87
C GLY A 73 -1.72 0.87 -9.14
N PRO A 74 -2.99 0.46 -9.36
CA PRO A 74 -3.33 -0.56 -10.35
C PRO A 74 -3.16 -0.11 -11.80
N GLN A 75 -2.48 -0.92 -12.61
CA GLN A 75 -2.14 -0.57 -13.99
C GLN A 75 -2.29 -1.75 -14.96
N ALA A 76 -2.57 -1.44 -16.23
CA ALA A 76 -2.59 -2.44 -17.30
C ALA A 76 -1.16 -2.80 -17.78
N PRO A 77 -0.92 -4.02 -18.27
CA PRO A 77 0.40 -4.45 -18.75
C PRO A 77 1.01 -3.54 -19.83
N GLY A 78 0.18 -3.05 -20.76
CA GLY A 78 0.63 -2.12 -21.80
C GLY A 78 1.16 -0.78 -21.26
N ALA A 79 0.60 -0.30 -20.15
CA ALA A 79 1.07 0.93 -19.50
C ALA A 79 2.35 0.73 -18.70
N LEU A 80 2.60 -0.49 -18.20
CA LEU A 80 3.79 -0.82 -17.41
C LEU A 80 5.07 -0.81 -18.25
N LYS A 81 5.04 -1.31 -19.50
CA LYS A 81 6.24 -1.45 -20.35
C LYS A 81 7.16 -0.21 -20.37
N PRO A 82 6.70 0.99 -20.79
CA PRO A 82 7.58 2.16 -20.83
C PRO A 82 8.01 2.67 -19.45
N ARG A 83 7.30 2.28 -18.37
CA ARG A 83 7.56 2.73 -17.00
C ARG A 83 8.61 1.86 -16.32
N VAL A 84 8.48 0.54 -16.43
CA VAL A 84 9.43 -0.43 -15.87
C VAL A 84 10.77 -0.43 -16.60
N ALA A 85 10.81 -0.02 -17.87
CA ALA A 85 12.05 0.20 -18.62
C ALA A 85 12.99 1.22 -17.92
N ARG A 86 12.43 2.23 -17.26
CA ARG A 86 13.22 3.22 -16.50
C ARG A 86 13.83 2.65 -15.21
N LEU A 87 13.30 1.51 -14.75
CA LEU A 87 13.77 0.77 -13.57
C LEU A 87 14.72 -0.39 -13.95
N GLY A 88 15.07 -0.52 -15.23
CA GLY A 88 16.00 -1.51 -15.75
C GLY A 88 15.36 -2.75 -16.40
N CYS A 89 14.03 -2.85 -16.37
CA CYS A 89 13.31 -3.98 -16.98
C CYS A 89 12.98 -3.68 -18.46
N ASN A 90 13.78 -4.24 -19.37
CA ASN A 90 13.60 -4.05 -20.82
C ASN A 90 12.76 -5.17 -21.46
N ALA A 91 11.81 -5.73 -20.71
CA ALA A 91 10.95 -6.81 -21.17
C ALA A 91 9.88 -6.32 -22.17
N GLU A 92 9.51 -7.22 -23.08
CA GLU A 92 8.37 -7.01 -23.98
C GLU A 92 7.02 -7.14 -23.24
N ALA A 93 5.94 -6.60 -23.80
CA ALA A 93 4.64 -6.55 -23.11
C ALA A 93 4.13 -7.94 -22.67
N HIS A 94 4.26 -8.94 -23.54
CA HIS A 94 3.91 -10.33 -23.22
C HIS A 94 4.79 -10.91 -22.10
N ALA A 95 6.05 -10.49 -22.00
CA ALA A 95 6.93 -10.95 -20.93
C ALA A 95 6.53 -10.32 -19.58
N ILE A 96 6.08 -9.06 -19.58
CA ILE A 96 5.52 -8.39 -18.39
C ILE A 96 4.25 -9.09 -17.92
N GLU A 97 3.35 -9.49 -18.83
CA GLU A 97 2.16 -10.27 -18.49
C GLU A 97 2.52 -11.60 -17.83
N ARG A 98 3.51 -12.33 -18.36
CA ARG A 98 4.00 -13.56 -17.71
C ARG A 98 4.63 -13.31 -16.34
N ILE A 99 5.32 -12.19 -16.17
CA ILE A 99 5.88 -11.81 -14.85
C ILE A 99 4.73 -11.59 -13.86
N LEU A 100 3.69 -10.86 -14.25
CA LEU A 100 2.51 -10.63 -13.41
C LEU A 100 1.79 -11.93 -13.05
N GLU A 101 1.60 -12.82 -14.02
CA GLU A 101 1.02 -14.14 -13.80
C GLU A 101 1.88 -15.01 -12.87
N SER A 102 3.20 -14.99 -13.05
CA SER A 102 4.13 -15.69 -12.14
C SER A 102 4.04 -15.14 -10.71
N LEU A 103 3.92 -13.82 -10.55
CA LEU A 103 3.81 -13.16 -9.25
C LEU A 103 2.45 -13.41 -8.57
N SER A 104 1.38 -13.66 -9.32
CA SER A 104 0.05 -13.99 -8.78
C SER A 104 -0.05 -15.44 -8.33
N GLN A 105 0.73 -16.33 -8.93
CA GLN A 105 0.79 -17.76 -8.57
C GLN A 105 1.71 -18.05 -7.38
N ARG A 106 2.45 -17.06 -6.87
CA ARG A 106 3.28 -17.21 -5.67
C ARG A 106 2.43 -17.48 -4.43
N THR A 107 3.06 -18.06 -3.41
CA THR A 107 2.46 -18.27 -2.08
C THR A 107 3.30 -17.56 -1.02
N PRO A 108 2.84 -16.41 -0.46
CA PRO A 108 1.60 -15.70 -0.79
C PRO A 108 1.67 -14.97 -2.16
N PRO A 109 0.51 -14.67 -2.78
CA PRO A 109 0.47 -13.91 -4.03
C PRO A 109 0.94 -12.48 -3.79
N LEU A 110 1.77 -11.95 -4.71
CA LEU A 110 2.30 -10.58 -4.59
C LEU A 110 1.50 -9.56 -5.41
N VAL A 111 0.76 -10.04 -6.40
CA VAL A 111 -0.14 -9.24 -7.24
C VAL A 111 -1.46 -9.97 -7.47
N GLU A 112 -2.50 -9.22 -7.78
CA GLU A 112 -3.79 -9.74 -8.21
C GLU A 112 -4.27 -9.01 -9.47
N GLN A 113 -4.99 -9.75 -10.31
CA GLN A 113 -5.69 -9.20 -11.46
C GLN A 113 -7.07 -8.70 -11.01
N LEU A 114 -7.36 -7.45 -11.34
CA LEU A 114 -8.63 -6.81 -11.01
C LEU A 114 -9.69 -7.10 -12.09
N PRO A 115 -10.97 -7.16 -11.71
CA PRO A 115 -12.05 -7.25 -12.68
C PRO A 115 -12.06 -6.00 -13.58
N ARG A 116 -12.46 -6.19 -14.83
CA ARG A 116 -12.55 -5.10 -15.80
C ARG A 116 -13.59 -4.09 -15.34
N ALA A 117 -13.20 -2.82 -15.25
CA ALA A 117 -14.13 -1.75 -14.95
C ALA A 117 -15.10 -1.52 -16.13
N PRO A 118 -16.35 -1.09 -15.87
CA PRO A 118 -17.26 -0.71 -16.94
C PRO A 118 -16.60 0.40 -17.77
N ARG A 119 -16.39 0.16 -19.07
CA ARG A 119 -15.73 1.03 -20.08
C ARG A 119 -14.21 0.88 -20.25
N GLU A 120 -13.54 0.05 -19.46
CA GLU A 120 -12.10 -0.19 -19.64
C GLU A 120 -11.86 -1.45 -20.47
N ARG A 121 -10.99 -1.35 -21.49
CA ARG A 121 -10.68 -2.48 -22.39
C ARG A 121 -9.64 -3.44 -21.84
N ASP A 122 -8.80 -2.96 -20.92
CA ASP A 122 -7.61 -3.67 -20.47
C ASP A 122 -7.75 -4.10 -19.00
N GLU A 123 -7.19 -5.26 -18.68
CA GLU A 123 -7.17 -5.79 -17.32
C GLU A 123 -6.07 -5.10 -16.51
N ARG A 124 -6.41 -4.62 -15.31
CA ARG A 124 -5.49 -3.94 -14.41
C ARG A 124 -4.97 -4.90 -13.35
N TRP A 125 -3.72 -4.72 -12.97
CA TRP A 125 -3.05 -5.51 -11.93
C TRP A 125 -2.74 -4.63 -10.73
N GLN A 126 -2.92 -5.16 -9.52
CA GLN A 126 -2.67 -4.48 -8.26
C GLN A 126 -1.67 -5.29 -7.41
N HIS A 127 -0.82 -4.62 -6.64
CA HIS A 127 0.06 -5.29 -5.68
C HIS A 127 -0.70 -5.65 -4.39
N LEU A 128 -0.23 -6.69 -3.70
CA LEU A 128 -0.79 -7.18 -2.43
C LEU A 128 0.11 -6.93 -1.21
N LEU A 129 1.19 -6.14 -1.39
CA LEU A 129 2.18 -5.83 -0.35
C LEU A 129 1.72 -4.83 0.73
N GLY A 130 0.50 -4.28 0.61
CA GLY A 130 -0.05 -3.29 1.53
C GLY A 130 -1.53 -3.52 1.77
N PRO A 131 -2.18 -2.67 2.58
CA PRO A 131 -3.63 -2.71 2.75
C PRO A 131 -4.28 -2.68 1.37
N ARG A 132 -5.21 -3.61 1.10
CA ARG A 132 -5.99 -3.57 -0.14
C ARG A 132 -6.64 -2.20 -0.21
N ALA A 133 -6.28 -1.39 -1.20
CA ALA A 133 -7.03 -0.18 -1.49
C ALA A 133 -8.47 -0.62 -1.70
N CYS A 134 -9.37 -0.29 -0.76
CA CYS A 134 -10.79 -0.46 -0.95
C CYS A 134 -11.14 0.31 -2.23
N GLN A 135 -11.44 -0.42 -3.28
CA GLN A 135 -11.92 0.18 -4.52
C GLN A 135 -13.39 0.51 -4.32
N ASP A 136 -13.66 1.58 -3.59
CA ASP A 136 -14.94 2.27 -3.64
C ASP A 136 -14.75 3.52 -4.51
N GLU A 137 -15.34 3.46 -5.70
CA GLU A 137 -15.98 4.58 -6.40
C GLU A 137 -15.25 5.94 -6.37
N THR A 138 -14.40 6.25 -7.38
CA THR A 138 -14.25 7.63 -7.89
C THR A 138 -13.45 7.71 -9.19
N SER A 139 -13.92 7.01 -10.23
CA SER A 139 -13.69 7.47 -11.61
C SER A 139 -14.67 8.60 -11.92
N SER A 140 -14.52 9.75 -11.26
CA SER A 140 -15.21 10.99 -11.64
C SER A 140 -14.52 12.21 -11.03
N HIS A 141 -13.36 12.60 -11.58
CA HIS A 141 -12.95 14.00 -11.54
C HIS A 141 -12.28 14.39 -12.86
N ALA A 142 -13.11 14.46 -13.90
CA ALA A 142 -12.90 15.36 -15.03
C ALA A 142 -13.87 16.54 -14.87
N HIS A 143 -13.49 17.55 -14.07
CA HIS A 143 -13.95 18.92 -14.33
C HIS A 143 -12.88 19.93 -13.91
N VAL A 144 -12.48 20.71 -14.90
CA VAL A 144 -11.59 21.86 -14.80
C VAL A 144 -12.43 23.07 -14.37
N HIS A 145 -11.81 24.01 -13.63
CA HIS A 145 -12.27 25.39 -13.30
C HIS A 145 -13.35 25.48 -12.20
N HIS A 146 -13.32 26.39 -11.21
CA HIS A 146 -12.73 27.74 -11.12
C HIS A 146 -12.50 28.12 -9.63
N HIS A 147 -11.67 29.14 -9.43
CA HIS A 147 -11.35 29.81 -8.16
C HIS A 147 -12.59 30.46 -7.52
N GLU A 148 -12.98 30.07 -6.30
CA GLU A 148 -13.75 30.96 -5.41
C GLU A 148 -13.54 30.58 -3.93
N THR A 149 -13.13 31.58 -3.15
CA THR A 149 -13.05 31.52 -1.69
C THR A 149 -14.46 31.63 -1.12
N PRO A 150 -14.87 30.83 -0.12
CA PRO A 150 -16.11 31.09 0.59
C PRO A 150 -15.84 31.95 1.83
N SER A 151 -16.46 33.12 1.76
CA SER A 151 -16.78 34.03 2.85
C SER A 151 -17.62 33.35 3.93
N VAL A 152 -17.32 33.70 5.18
CA VAL A 152 -18.12 33.48 6.39
C VAL A 152 -19.59 33.90 6.19
N ALA A 153 -20.53 32.99 6.45
CA ALA A 153 -21.87 33.28 6.97
C ALA A 153 -22.54 31.98 7.45
N SER A 154 -23.04 32.05 8.68
CA SER A 154 -23.72 31.02 9.47
C SER A 154 -25.01 30.52 8.82
N HIS A 155 -25.33 29.22 8.95
CA HIS A 155 -26.69 28.71 9.19
C HIS A 155 -26.68 27.24 9.66
N GLU A 156 -27.34 27.00 10.81
CA GLU A 156 -28.03 25.81 11.32
C GLU A 156 -27.61 24.36 10.98
N SER A 157 -27.37 23.57 12.04
CA SER A 157 -27.36 22.09 12.05
C SER A 157 -28.77 21.51 11.84
N PRO A 158 -28.93 20.29 11.26
CA PRO A 158 -28.90 19.06 12.07
C PRO A 158 -28.44 17.73 11.38
N GLN A 159 -28.00 16.78 12.22
CA GLN A 159 -28.24 15.31 12.17
C GLN A 159 -27.15 14.31 11.67
N ALA A 160 -26.88 13.36 12.58
CA ALA A 160 -26.60 11.91 12.42
C ALA A 160 -25.23 11.41 11.93
N ALA A 161 -24.34 11.11 12.89
CA ALA A 161 -23.24 10.16 12.74
C ALA A 161 -23.69 8.74 13.17
N PRO A 162 -23.53 7.69 12.35
CA PRO A 162 -23.84 6.32 12.76
C PRO A 162 -22.61 5.45 13.12
N HIS A 163 -21.41 6.02 13.27
CA HIS A 163 -20.18 5.20 13.30
C HIS A 163 -19.59 4.90 14.69
N ASP A 164 -19.70 5.80 15.68
CA ASP A 164 -19.05 5.56 16.97
C ASP A 164 -19.72 4.46 17.79
N SER A 165 -21.05 4.34 17.75
CA SER A 165 -21.75 3.29 18.52
C SER A 165 -21.48 1.88 17.99
N ASP A 166 -21.38 1.70 16.67
CA ASP A 166 -21.07 0.40 16.06
C ASP A 166 -19.64 -0.06 16.39
N ILE A 167 -18.70 0.89 16.46
CA ILE A 167 -17.32 0.61 16.87
C ILE A 167 -17.27 0.20 18.34
N HIS A 168 -17.96 0.92 19.23
CA HIS A 168 -18.01 0.58 20.65
C HIS A 168 -18.69 -0.77 20.92
N GLU A 169 -19.76 -1.09 20.19
CA GLU A 169 -20.44 -2.37 20.30
C GLU A 169 -19.55 -3.54 19.82
N ARG A 170 -18.84 -3.35 18.71
CA ARG A 170 -17.87 -4.33 18.21
C ARG A 170 -16.70 -4.54 19.16
N LEU A 171 -16.20 -3.48 19.79
CA LEU A 171 -15.12 -3.56 20.76
C LEU A 171 -15.55 -4.37 21.99
N ALA A 172 -16.72 -4.06 22.57
CA ALA A 172 -17.26 -4.78 23.71
C ALA A 172 -17.49 -6.28 23.44
N LYS A 173 -17.95 -6.61 22.22
CA LYS A 173 -18.12 -8.00 21.79
C LYS A 173 -16.79 -8.74 21.67
N LEU A 174 -15.76 -8.10 21.13
CA LEU A 174 -14.43 -8.68 20.99
C LEU A 174 -13.76 -8.91 22.36
N GLU A 175 -13.88 -7.95 23.27
CA GLU A 175 -13.36 -8.09 24.64
C GLU A 175 -14.01 -9.26 25.38
N HIS A 176 -15.32 -9.45 25.22
CA HIS A 176 -16.02 -10.60 25.81
C HIS A 176 -15.52 -11.94 25.24
N GLN A 177 -15.32 -12.02 23.92
CA GLN A 177 -14.80 -13.22 23.27
C GLN A 177 -13.37 -13.56 23.72
N ILE A 178 -12.51 -12.55 23.91
CA ILE A 178 -11.16 -12.75 24.45
C ILE A 178 -11.22 -13.31 25.87
N HIS A 179 -12.08 -12.75 26.73
CA HIS A 179 -12.22 -13.22 28.11
C HIS A 179 -12.77 -14.66 28.19
N GLU A 180 -13.69 -15.03 27.30
CA GLU A 180 -14.22 -16.39 27.23
C GLU A 180 -13.16 -17.39 26.76
N LEU A 181 -12.38 -17.03 25.74
CA LEU A 181 -11.30 -17.85 25.21
C LEU A 181 -10.15 -18.01 26.20
N SER A 182 -9.76 -16.95 26.91
CA SER A 182 -8.74 -17.02 27.95
C SER A 182 -9.17 -17.95 29.08
N ALA A 183 -10.41 -17.81 29.58
CA ALA A 183 -10.95 -18.70 30.60
C ALA A 183 -11.08 -20.15 30.13
N ARG A 184 -11.27 -20.40 28.82
CA ARG A 184 -11.27 -21.75 28.25
C ARG A 184 -9.85 -22.33 28.18
N LEU A 185 -8.85 -21.53 27.84
CA LEU A 185 -7.44 -21.94 27.86
C LEU A 185 -6.97 -22.24 29.28
N ASP A 186 -7.26 -21.40 30.26
CA ASP A 186 -6.90 -21.63 31.67
C ASP A 186 -7.49 -22.96 32.19
N ARG A 187 -8.72 -23.29 31.79
CA ARG A 187 -9.35 -24.58 32.12
C ARG A 187 -8.69 -25.79 31.46
N LEU A 188 -8.22 -25.63 30.22
CA LEU A 188 -7.54 -26.71 29.50
C LEU A 188 -6.10 -26.92 29.99
N GLU A 189 -5.39 -25.84 30.30
CA GLU A 189 -4.05 -25.91 30.89
C GLU A 189 -4.10 -26.44 32.33
N GLY A 190 -5.12 -26.08 33.11
CA GLY A 190 -5.35 -26.63 34.45
C GLY A 190 -5.63 -28.13 34.45
N ASN A 191 -6.41 -28.64 33.49
CA ASN A 191 -6.69 -30.08 33.34
C ASN A 191 -5.51 -30.89 32.77
N ALA A 192 -4.51 -30.24 32.17
CA ALA A 192 -3.32 -30.92 31.64
C ALA A 192 -2.18 -31.02 32.66
N ALA A 193 -2.30 -30.34 33.80
CA ALA A 193 -1.30 -30.29 34.87
C ALA A 193 -1.60 -31.23 36.06
N GLU A 194 -2.70 -31.99 36.01
CA GLU A 194 -3.12 -33.03 36.97
C GLU A 194 -2.95 -34.44 36.36
#